data_AF-A0A919C7F1-F1
#
_entry.id   AF-A0A919C7F1-F1
#
_cell.length_a   1.000
_cell.length_b   1.000
_cell.length_c   1.000
_cell.angle_alpha   90.00
_cell.angle_beta   90.00
_cell.angle_gamma   90.00
#
_symmetry.space_group_name_H-M   'P 1'
#
loop_
_entity.id
_entity.type
_entity.pdbx_description
1 polymer ?
#
loop_
_entity_poly.entity_id
_entity_poly.type
_entity_poly.pdbx_seq_one_letter_code
_entity_poly.pdbx_strand_id
1 'polypeptide(L)'
;MPVPVPVPVPVGAGGGAVSGWARIGRAAPLPARSAPRGAAPPPKGTAAERGRRPRGLGRQRGAGKTRNTGWGWWHCGGVNGPRIHIAFAAELNLFIAADRRAGRTEAGTDGVSTLGHVVESLGVPLTEVGVLSVDGQPVGTGHVPREGERIDVGAVTRPQEVPGAPLRFLLDVHLGTLARRMRLLGVDAAYFSEDIGDPALATYSAREQRVLLSRDRGLLRRRELHAGAYVYSDRPEEQLRDVLGRFAPVLAPWTRCTACNGELKEATKESVAGLLEGGTERSYDVFAQCTACERPYWRGAHHARLAQVVEAALAEFG
;
A
#
# COMPACT_ATOMS: atom_id res chain seq x y z
N MET A 1 -13.96 -27.66 -54.69
CA MET A 1 -13.43 -26.43 -55.30
C MET A 1 -14.46 -25.33 -55.09
N PRO A 2 -14.26 -24.43 -54.12
CA PRO A 2 -15.18 -23.33 -53.88
C PRO A 2 -14.90 -22.15 -54.81
N VAL A 3 -15.98 -21.58 -55.34
CA VAL A 3 -16.08 -20.39 -56.18
C VAL A 3 -15.79 -19.14 -55.33
N PRO A 4 -15.03 -18.13 -55.83
CA PRO A 4 -14.71 -16.92 -55.06
C PRO A 4 -15.75 -15.80 -55.27
N VAL A 5 -15.45 -14.64 -54.66
CA VAL A 5 -15.99 -13.25 -54.71
C VAL A 5 -17.11 -12.82 -53.74
N PRO A 6 -17.15 -11.54 -53.28
CA PRO A 6 -16.14 -10.45 -53.37
C PRO A 6 -15.79 -9.72 -52.06
N VAL A 7 -14.60 -9.13 -52.09
CA VAL A 7 -14.03 -8.16 -51.13
C VAL A 7 -14.52 -6.75 -51.46
N PRO A 8 -14.92 -5.91 -50.48
CA PRO A 8 -15.07 -4.47 -50.71
C PRO A 8 -13.74 -3.71 -50.46
N VAL A 9 -13.32 -2.95 -51.46
CA VAL A 9 -12.23 -1.95 -51.46
C VAL A 9 -12.82 -0.58 -51.07
N PRO A 10 -12.08 0.31 -50.37
CA PRO A 10 -12.65 1.52 -49.76
C PRO A 10 -12.83 2.68 -50.74
N VAL A 11 -13.86 3.48 -50.51
CA VAL A 11 -14.06 4.79 -51.15
C VAL A 11 -13.65 5.86 -50.13
N GLY A 12 -12.72 6.72 -50.53
CA GLY A 12 -12.24 7.84 -49.73
C GLY A 12 -12.87 9.19 -50.08
N ALA A 13 -12.51 10.15 -49.23
CA ALA A 13 -12.44 11.61 -49.40
C ALA A 13 -13.67 12.49 -49.11
N GLY A 14 -13.39 13.58 -48.39
CA GLY A 14 -14.26 14.71 -48.03
C GLY A 14 -14.39 14.81 -46.51
N GLY A 15 -13.74 15.71 -45.78
CA GLY A 15 -13.53 17.13 -46.01
C GLY A 15 -14.34 17.90 -44.97
N GLY A 16 -13.71 18.74 -44.14
CA GLY A 16 -14.42 19.66 -43.23
C GLY A 16 -13.79 19.81 -41.86
N ALA A 17 -12.91 20.80 -41.73
CA ALA A 17 -12.57 21.40 -40.44
C ALA A 17 -13.77 22.19 -39.92
N VAL A 18 -14.10 22.07 -38.62
CA VAL A 18 -14.48 23.21 -37.75
C VAL A 18 -14.57 22.79 -36.28
N SER A 19 -13.75 23.45 -35.48
CA SER A 19 -14.04 24.01 -34.14
C SER A 19 -15.19 23.42 -33.31
N GLY A 20 -14.85 22.93 -32.12
CA GLY A 20 -15.84 22.63 -31.09
C GLY A 20 -15.21 22.30 -29.74
N TRP A 21 -14.49 23.24 -29.14
CA TRP A 21 -14.13 23.16 -27.73
C TRP A 21 -15.40 23.21 -26.88
N ALA A 22 -15.78 22.10 -26.25
CA ALA A 22 -16.80 22.11 -25.20
C ALA A 22 -16.13 21.87 -23.83
N ARG A 23 -16.15 22.92 -23.01
CA ARG A 23 -15.82 22.87 -21.58
C ARG A 23 -16.93 22.14 -20.81
N ILE A 24 -16.47 21.26 -19.93
CA ILE A 24 -16.92 21.02 -18.54
C ILE A 24 -18.42 20.77 -18.32
N GLY A 25 -18.74 19.52 -17.96
CA GLY A 25 -19.79 19.21 -16.99
C GLY A 25 -19.18 18.40 -15.85
N ARG A 26 -19.11 18.96 -14.63
CA ARG A 26 -18.79 18.17 -13.43
C ARG A 26 -20.00 17.28 -13.13
N ALA A 27 -19.83 15.97 -13.19
CA ALA A 27 -20.81 15.06 -12.58
C ALA A 27 -20.62 15.11 -11.05
N ALA A 28 -21.70 15.41 -10.34
CA ALA A 28 -21.80 15.37 -8.89
C ALA A 28 -21.59 13.93 -8.37
N PRO A 29 -21.03 13.73 -7.17
CA PRO A 29 -20.91 12.40 -6.59
C PRO A 29 -22.29 11.84 -6.25
N LEU A 30 -22.62 10.66 -6.78
CA LEU A 30 -23.78 9.87 -6.34
C LEU A 30 -23.57 9.41 -4.89
N PRO A 31 -24.63 9.34 -4.06
CA PRO A 31 -24.52 8.94 -2.67
C PRO A 31 -24.13 7.47 -2.54
N ALA A 32 -23.17 7.19 -1.65
CA ALA A 32 -22.79 5.85 -1.25
C ALA A 32 -24.02 5.08 -0.75
N ARG A 33 -24.35 3.97 -1.42
CA ARG A 33 -25.36 3.02 -0.94
C ARG A 33 -24.77 2.20 0.22
N SER A 34 -25.61 2.08 1.24
CA SER A 34 -25.42 1.47 2.54
C SER A 34 -24.83 0.05 2.48
N ALA A 35 -23.89 -0.22 3.39
CA ALA A 35 -23.36 -1.56 3.67
C ALA A 35 -24.46 -2.54 4.14
N PRO A 36 -24.32 -3.86 3.89
CA PRO A 36 -25.24 -4.86 4.42
C PRO A 36 -25.11 -4.97 5.94
N ARG A 37 -26.27 -5.03 6.61
CA ARG A 37 -26.40 -5.22 8.06
C ARG A 37 -26.00 -6.65 8.45
N GLY A 38 -25.14 -6.79 9.44
CA GLY A 38 -24.82 -8.06 10.07
C GLY A 38 -24.33 -7.90 11.50
N ALA A 39 -24.95 -8.66 12.41
CA ALA A 39 -24.64 -8.92 13.82
C ALA A 39 -24.93 -7.81 14.86
N ALA A 40 -25.95 -8.09 15.69
CA ALA A 40 -26.30 -7.33 16.89
C ALA A 40 -25.32 -7.62 18.05
N PRO A 41 -24.94 -6.60 18.87
CA PRO A 41 -24.18 -6.80 20.10
C PRO A 41 -25.06 -7.18 21.31
N PRO A 42 -24.53 -7.91 22.32
CA PRO A 42 -25.29 -8.30 23.51
C PRO A 42 -25.57 -7.12 24.49
N PRO A 43 -26.59 -7.23 25.36
CA PRO A 43 -27.11 -6.12 26.15
C PRO A 43 -26.19 -5.68 27.29
N LYS A 44 -26.09 -4.36 27.49
CA LYS A 44 -25.42 -3.75 28.66
C LYS A 44 -26.40 -3.63 29.83
N GLY A 45 -25.95 -4.14 30.99
CA GLY A 45 -26.61 -4.02 32.27
C GLY A 45 -26.77 -2.57 32.76
N THR A 46 -27.75 -2.43 33.64
CA THR A 46 -28.42 -1.21 34.11
C THR A 46 -27.70 -0.44 35.23
N ALA A 47 -28.14 0.82 35.38
CA ALA A 47 -28.17 1.67 36.58
C ALA A 47 -26.87 2.40 36.98
N ALA A 48 -26.87 3.74 37.01
CA ALA A 48 -27.41 4.54 38.12
C ALA A 48 -27.01 6.03 38.00
N GLU A 49 -28.01 6.89 38.25
CA GLU A 49 -27.97 8.22 38.90
C GLU A 49 -27.02 9.33 38.43
N ARG A 50 -27.62 10.36 37.83
CA ARG A 50 -27.06 11.72 37.71
C ARG A 50 -27.70 12.64 38.77
N GLY A 51 -26.91 12.99 39.80
CA GLY A 51 -27.16 14.10 40.71
C GLY A 51 -26.75 15.47 40.11
N ARG A 52 -27.40 16.52 40.61
CA ARG A 52 -27.37 17.92 40.14
C ARG A 52 -26.02 18.65 40.36
N ARG A 53 -25.82 19.70 39.54
CA ARG A 53 -24.76 20.73 39.62
C ARG A 53 -24.81 21.54 40.95
N PRO A 54 -23.79 22.38 41.27
CA PRO A 54 -23.78 23.76 40.78
C PRO A 54 -22.40 24.36 40.43
N ARG A 55 -22.46 25.61 39.92
CA ARG A 55 -21.42 26.46 39.34
C ARG A 55 -20.43 27.01 40.39
N GLY A 56 -19.20 27.32 39.97
CA GLY A 56 -18.25 28.15 40.73
C GLY A 56 -17.10 28.65 39.85
N LEU A 57 -16.88 29.97 39.87
CA LEU A 57 -15.94 30.76 39.09
C LEU A 57 -14.46 30.53 39.47
N GLY A 58 -13.54 30.81 38.54
CA GLY A 58 -12.13 31.03 38.89
C GLY A 58 -11.19 31.07 37.68
N ARG A 59 -10.82 32.28 37.24
CA ARG A 59 -9.72 32.54 36.29
C ARG A 59 -8.41 31.89 36.73
N GLN A 60 -7.60 31.42 35.78
CA GLN A 60 -6.16 31.67 35.79
C GLN A 60 -5.54 31.45 34.41
N ARG A 61 -4.62 32.36 34.05
CA ARG A 61 -3.80 32.36 32.85
C ARG A 61 -2.76 31.23 32.96
N GLY A 62 -2.47 30.54 31.86
CA GLY A 62 -1.42 29.51 31.83
C GLY A 62 -0.97 29.23 30.40
N ALA A 63 0.34 29.30 30.20
CA ALA A 63 1.04 29.25 28.92
C ALA A 63 0.66 28.07 28.01
N GLY A 64 0.50 28.36 26.72
CA GLY A 64 0.30 27.38 25.65
C GLY A 64 1.57 26.59 25.41
N LYS A 65 1.60 25.40 26.02
CA LYS A 65 2.56 24.32 25.92
C LYS A 65 3.14 24.14 24.51
N THR A 66 4.47 24.17 24.45
CA THR A 66 5.26 23.54 23.40
C THR A 66 4.80 22.10 23.19
N ARG A 67 4.59 21.74 21.92
CA ARG A 67 4.31 20.36 21.51
C ARG A 67 5.45 19.49 21.98
N ASN A 68 5.13 18.60 22.90
CA ASN A 68 5.99 17.54 23.40
C ASN A 68 6.27 16.55 22.25
N THR A 69 7.27 16.84 21.43
CA THR A 69 7.99 15.83 20.65
C THR A 69 8.86 15.06 21.64
N GLY A 70 8.22 14.14 22.36
CA GLY A 70 8.88 13.19 23.25
C GLY A 70 9.63 12.13 22.45
N TRP A 71 10.63 12.55 21.69
CA TRP A 71 11.72 11.70 21.24
C TRP A 71 12.96 12.27 21.92
N GLY A 72 13.21 11.77 23.13
CA GLY A 72 14.46 12.02 23.83
C GLY A 72 15.60 11.57 22.92
N TRP A 73 16.43 12.53 22.55
CA TRP A 73 17.68 12.28 21.88
C TRP A 73 18.52 11.43 22.82
N TRP A 74 18.68 10.15 22.51
CA TRP A 74 19.67 9.32 23.16
C TRP A 74 21.05 9.85 22.73
N HIS A 75 21.58 10.79 23.50
CA HIS A 75 23.03 10.93 23.57
C HIS A 75 23.57 9.56 23.94
N CYS A 76 24.44 8.98 23.09
CA CYS A 76 25.13 7.71 23.33
C CYS A 76 26.17 7.79 24.47
N GLY A 77 25.88 8.56 25.53
CA GLY A 77 26.64 8.58 26.77
C GLY A 77 25.97 7.67 27.80
N GLY A 78 26.48 6.45 27.95
CA GLY A 78 26.27 5.65 29.16
C GLY A 78 25.28 4.48 29.07
N VAL A 79 25.32 3.67 28.02
CA VAL A 79 24.85 2.27 28.14
C VAL A 79 26.02 1.42 28.63
N ASN A 80 25.89 0.83 29.81
CA ASN A 80 26.88 -0.06 30.44
C ASN A 80 26.87 -1.48 29.82
N GLY A 81 26.68 -1.57 28.51
CA GLY A 81 26.56 -2.84 27.80
C GLY A 81 27.51 -2.95 26.61
N PRO A 82 27.48 -4.09 25.91
CA PRO A 82 28.45 -4.41 24.88
C PRO A 82 28.49 -3.39 23.74
N ARG A 83 29.69 -3.07 23.26
CA ARG A 83 29.91 -2.27 22.06
C ARG A 83 30.10 -3.19 20.86
N ILE A 84 29.35 -2.90 19.80
CA ILE A 84 29.37 -3.64 18.54
C ILE A 84 29.75 -2.73 17.39
N HIS A 85 30.18 -3.33 16.28
CA HIS A 85 30.48 -2.61 15.04
C HIS A 85 29.48 -3.00 13.95
N ILE A 86 28.51 -2.13 13.66
CA ILE A 86 27.40 -2.41 12.75
C ILE A 86 27.56 -1.68 11.41
N ALA A 87 27.30 -2.37 10.31
CA ALA A 87 27.21 -1.81 8.96
C ALA A 87 25.87 -2.18 8.32
N PHE A 88 25.35 -1.29 7.49
CA PHE A 88 24.08 -1.46 6.79
C PHE A 88 24.29 -1.50 5.28
N ALA A 89 23.51 -2.32 4.58
CA ALA A 89 23.42 -2.28 3.13
C ALA A 89 22.96 -0.90 2.64
N ALA A 90 23.44 -0.48 1.46
CA ALA A 90 23.22 0.88 0.94
C ALA A 90 21.73 1.21 0.72
N GLU A 91 20.92 0.19 0.43
CA GLU A 91 19.48 0.26 0.25
C GLU A 91 18.76 0.67 1.55
N LEU A 92 19.35 0.40 2.71
CA LEU A 92 18.80 0.74 4.02
C LEU A 92 19.15 2.17 4.47
N ASN A 93 19.95 2.90 3.69
CA ASN A 93 20.41 4.25 4.03
C ASN A 93 19.27 5.25 4.31
N LEU A 94 18.08 5.02 3.73
CA LEU A 94 16.88 5.83 3.97
C LEU A 94 16.43 5.78 5.45
N PHE A 95 16.66 4.66 6.13
CA PHE A 95 16.15 4.44 7.49
C PHE A 95 17.10 4.91 8.57
N ILE A 96 18.40 4.94 8.29
CA ILE A 96 19.45 5.22 9.26
C ILE A 96 19.92 6.68 9.23
N ALA A 97 20.46 7.12 10.37
CA ALA A 97 21.07 8.43 10.53
C ALA A 97 22.28 8.61 9.59
N ALA A 98 22.54 9.86 9.18
CA ALA A 98 23.51 10.17 8.12
C ALA A 98 24.95 9.76 8.47
N ASP A 99 25.32 9.85 9.73
CA ASP A 99 26.60 9.42 10.29
C ASP A 99 26.83 7.90 10.18
N ARG A 100 25.75 7.10 10.09
CA ARG A 100 25.81 5.64 9.96
C ARG A 100 25.78 5.12 8.52
N ARG A 101 25.64 6.00 7.53
CA ARG A 101 25.60 5.62 6.11
C ARG A 101 26.99 5.33 5.53
N ALA A 102 28.02 5.91 6.12
CA ALA A 102 29.39 5.78 5.67
C ALA A 102 30.09 4.59 6.35
N GLY A 103 29.67 3.38 6.00
CA GLY A 103 30.33 2.14 6.43
C GLY A 103 30.01 1.71 7.85
N ARG A 104 30.99 1.05 8.51
CA ARG A 104 30.82 0.40 9.81
C ARG A 104 30.94 1.41 10.94
N THR A 105 29.94 1.47 11.81
CA THR A 105 29.88 2.39 12.95
C THR A 105 29.77 1.65 14.27
N GLU A 106 30.26 2.26 15.34
CA GLU A 106 30.06 1.72 16.69
C GLU A 106 28.60 1.93 17.15
N ALA A 107 28.05 0.95 17.84
CA ALA A 107 26.77 1.07 18.53
C ALA A 107 26.87 0.40 19.92
N GLY A 108 26.39 1.10 20.94
CA GLY A 108 26.23 0.51 22.27
C GLY A 108 24.95 -0.32 22.34
N THR A 109 25.01 -1.45 23.03
CA THR A 109 23.86 -2.30 23.33
C THR A 109 23.65 -2.37 24.85
N ASP A 110 22.51 -2.91 25.29
CA ASP A 110 22.18 -3.12 26.71
C ASP A 110 22.60 -4.52 27.22
N GLY A 111 23.16 -5.36 26.33
CA GLY A 111 23.60 -6.74 26.63
C GLY A 111 22.48 -7.78 26.74
N VAL A 112 21.22 -7.39 26.53
CA VAL A 112 20.06 -8.29 26.63
C VAL A 112 19.13 -8.21 25.42
N SER A 113 19.15 -7.08 24.71
CA SER A 113 18.37 -6.85 23.51
C SER A 113 18.86 -7.73 22.37
N THR A 114 17.91 -8.29 21.63
CA THR A 114 18.22 -9.05 20.42
C THR A 114 18.67 -8.11 19.31
N LEU A 115 19.39 -8.66 18.33
CA LEU A 115 19.90 -7.96 17.17
C LEU A 115 18.76 -7.31 16.37
N GLY A 116 17.62 -7.98 16.25
CA GLY A 116 16.42 -7.39 15.65
C GLY A 116 15.98 -6.13 16.38
N HIS A 117 15.95 -6.14 17.72
CA HIS A 117 15.58 -4.97 18.50
C HIS A 117 16.60 -3.82 18.35
N VAL A 118 17.90 -4.15 18.32
CA VAL A 118 18.97 -3.17 18.06
C VAL A 118 18.80 -2.54 16.67
N VAL A 119 18.51 -3.33 15.64
CA VAL A 119 18.30 -2.83 14.27
C VAL A 119 17.05 -1.93 14.18
N GLU A 120 15.96 -2.30 14.84
CA GLU A 120 14.75 -1.48 14.89
C GLU A 120 14.93 -0.17 15.67
N SER A 121 15.72 -0.19 16.73
CA SER A 121 16.03 1.01 17.54
C SER A 121 16.92 1.99 16.77
N LEU A 122 17.79 1.48 15.90
CA LEU A 122 18.53 2.26 14.90
C LEU A 122 17.66 2.72 13.72
N GLY A 123 16.40 2.26 13.69
CA GLY A 123 15.33 2.80 12.87
C GLY A 123 14.92 1.91 11.70
N VAL A 124 15.67 0.85 11.38
CA VAL A 124 15.35 0.00 10.21
C VAL A 124 14.20 -0.94 10.57
N PRO A 125 13.04 -0.89 9.87
CA PRO A 125 11.98 -1.88 10.08
C PRO A 125 12.49 -3.26 9.70
N LEU A 126 12.19 -4.30 10.50
CA LEU A 126 12.61 -5.67 10.19
C LEU A 126 12.01 -6.20 8.88
N THR A 127 10.94 -5.58 8.39
CA THR A 127 10.36 -5.88 7.06
C THR A 127 11.29 -5.54 5.89
N GLU A 128 12.31 -4.70 6.12
CA GLU A 128 13.30 -4.29 5.11
C GLU A 128 14.65 -5.00 5.30
N VAL A 129 14.81 -5.73 6.40
CA VAL A 129 16.04 -6.44 6.75
C VAL A 129 16.07 -7.80 6.05
N GLY A 130 17.14 -8.07 5.33
CA GLY A 130 17.46 -9.36 4.75
C GLY A 130 18.35 -10.19 5.68
N VAL A 131 19.45 -10.72 5.14
CA VAL A 131 20.39 -11.53 5.93
C VAL A 131 21.09 -10.64 6.98
N LEU A 132 21.00 -11.06 8.24
CA LEU A 132 21.83 -10.55 9.32
C LEU A 132 23.06 -11.44 9.46
N SER A 133 24.24 -10.87 9.62
CA SER A 133 25.46 -11.64 9.84
C SER A 133 26.29 -11.09 11.00
N VAL A 134 26.93 -11.99 11.73
CA VAL A 134 27.93 -11.70 12.77
C VAL A 134 29.24 -12.33 12.34
N ASP A 135 30.28 -11.51 12.17
CA ASP A 135 31.59 -11.95 11.70
C ASP A 135 31.54 -12.78 10.40
N GLY A 136 30.63 -12.38 9.50
CA GLY A 136 30.39 -13.05 8.22
C GLY A 136 29.53 -14.32 8.28
N GLN A 137 29.07 -14.73 9.47
CA GLN A 137 28.17 -15.88 9.63
C GLN A 137 26.71 -15.43 9.78
N PRO A 138 25.75 -16.00 9.01
CA PRO A 138 24.34 -15.64 9.12
C PRO A 138 23.77 -15.94 10.51
N VAL A 139 22.98 -15.01 11.04
CA VAL A 139 22.28 -15.14 12.33
C VAL A 139 20.81 -14.73 12.21
N GLY A 140 19.97 -15.21 13.12
CA GLY A 140 18.59 -14.77 13.23
C GLY A 140 18.45 -13.43 13.97
N THR A 141 17.27 -12.80 13.87
CA THR A 141 16.92 -11.57 14.60
C THR A 141 16.95 -11.73 16.12
N GLY A 142 16.92 -12.97 16.62
CA GLY A 142 16.99 -13.32 18.04
C GLY A 142 18.40 -13.37 18.65
N HIS A 143 19.47 -13.24 17.86
CA HIS A 143 20.85 -13.20 18.36
C HIS A 143 21.04 -12.05 19.36
N VAL A 144 21.69 -12.26 20.50
CA VAL A 144 22.02 -11.19 21.45
C VAL A 144 23.47 -10.77 21.20
N PRO A 145 23.74 -9.53 20.73
CA PRO A 145 25.09 -9.13 20.36
C PRO A 145 26.08 -9.11 21.53
N ARG A 146 27.33 -9.48 21.26
CA ARG A 146 28.44 -9.52 22.23
C ARG A 146 29.49 -8.43 21.94
N GLU A 147 30.33 -8.15 22.93
CA GLU A 147 31.39 -7.13 22.83
C GLU A 147 32.30 -7.41 21.63
N GLY A 148 32.51 -6.39 20.80
CA GLY A 148 33.41 -6.41 19.65
C GLY A 148 32.86 -7.10 18.40
N GLU A 149 31.65 -7.67 18.43
CA GLU A 149 31.07 -8.35 17.27
C GLU A 149 30.89 -7.39 16.08
N ARG A 150 31.24 -7.88 14.88
CA ARG A 150 30.99 -7.17 13.62
C ARG A 150 29.69 -7.64 13.02
N ILE A 151 28.71 -6.74 12.96
CA ILE A 151 27.37 -7.02 12.44
C ILE A 151 27.21 -6.40 11.06
N ASP A 152 26.69 -7.19 10.13
CA ASP A 152 26.28 -6.73 8.81
C ASP A 152 24.78 -6.92 8.64
N VAL A 153 24.08 -5.83 8.30
CA VAL A 153 22.64 -5.80 8.10
C VAL A 153 22.37 -5.69 6.60
N GLY A 154 22.03 -6.82 5.98
CA GLY A 154 21.60 -6.88 4.59
C GLY A 154 20.20 -6.29 4.39
N ALA A 155 19.94 -5.79 3.18
CA ALA A 155 18.58 -5.46 2.74
C ALA A 155 17.86 -6.72 2.24
N VAL A 156 16.52 -6.68 2.19
CA VAL A 156 15.72 -7.73 1.56
C VAL A 156 16.21 -8.04 0.14
N THR A 157 16.40 -9.32 -0.15
CA THR A 157 16.72 -9.79 -1.50
C THR A 157 15.49 -9.64 -2.40
N ARG A 158 15.71 -9.23 -3.65
CA ARG A 158 14.66 -9.07 -4.65
C ARG A 158 14.85 -10.08 -5.79
N PRO A 159 13.80 -10.74 -6.28
CA PRO A 159 12.43 -10.71 -5.76
C PRO A 159 12.33 -11.31 -4.35
N GLN A 160 11.52 -10.68 -3.50
CA GLN A 160 11.26 -11.10 -2.14
C GLN A 160 10.18 -12.18 -2.14
N GLU A 161 10.54 -13.36 -1.66
CA GLU A 161 9.60 -14.43 -1.42
C GLU A 161 8.81 -14.17 -0.14
N VAL A 162 7.49 -14.28 -0.22
CA VAL A 162 6.60 -14.23 0.95
C VAL A 162 5.99 -15.62 1.13
N PRO A 163 6.20 -16.28 2.27
CA PRO A 163 5.63 -17.61 2.52
C PRO A 163 4.10 -17.58 2.50
N GLY A 164 3.51 -18.45 1.70
CA GLY A 164 2.05 -18.54 1.51
C GLY A 164 1.63 -18.13 0.11
N ALA A 165 0.76 -18.92 -0.52
CA ALA A 165 0.21 -18.63 -1.84
C ALA A 165 -1.30 -18.37 -1.73
N PRO A 166 -1.88 -17.46 -2.54
CA PRO A 166 -1.27 -16.51 -3.48
C PRO A 166 -0.84 -15.17 -2.84
N LEU A 167 0.03 -14.39 -3.51
CA LEU A 167 0.42 -13.04 -3.07
C LEU A 167 -0.78 -12.10 -3.05
N ARG A 168 -1.09 -11.58 -1.86
CA ARG A 168 -2.17 -10.62 -1.62
C ARG A 168 -1.60 -9.43 -0.86
N PHE A 169 -2.01 -8.23 -1.23
CA PHE A 169 -1.51 -6.99 -0.65
C PHE A 169 -2.59 -6.28 0.16
N LEU A 170 -2.18 -5.56 1.18
CA LEU A 170 -2.98 -4.56 1.88
C LEU A 170 -2.21 -3.25 1.82
N LEU A 171 -2.84 -2.20 1.34
CA LEU A 171 -2.21 -0.89 1.22
C LEU A 171 -2.74 0.06 2.29
N ASP A 172 -1.83 0.86 2.86
CA ASP A 172 -2.22 1.96 3.75
C ASP A 172 -3.11 3.01 3.04
N VAL A 173 -3.74 3.88 3.83
CA VAL A 173 -4.69 4.89 3.35
C VAL A 173 -4.09 5.89 2.35
N HIS A 174 -2.77 6.11 2.37
CA HIS A 174 -2.05 7.05 1.51
C HIS A 174 -1.66 6.45 0.16
N LEU A 175 -1.77 5.12 0.00
CA LEU A 175 -1.36 4.39 -1.20
C LEU A 175 -2.53 4.03 -2.12
N GLY A 176 -3.63 4.79 -2.07
CA GLY A 176 -4.83 4.53 -2.88
C GLY A 176 -4.59 4.51 -4.40
N THR A 177 -3.73 5.39 -4.92
CA THR A 177 -3.38 5.38 -6.36
C THR A 177 -2.61 4.13 -6.74
N LEU A 178 -1.67 3.70 -5.89
CA LEU A 178 -0.93 2.45 -6.07
C LEU A 178 -1.88 1.24 -6.04
N ALA A 179 -2.81 1.19 -5.08
CA ALA A 179 -3.80 0.12 -4.98
C ALA A 179 -4.62 -0.02 -6.28
N ARG A 180 -5.07 1.11 -6.84
CA ARG A 180 -5.82 1.12 -8.10
C ARG A 180 -5.00 0.59 -9.28
N ARG A 181 -3.70 0.93 -9.36
CA ARG A 181 -2.80 0.45 -10.41
C ARG A 181 -2.46 -1.03 -10.26
N MET A 182 -2.25 -1.51 -9.04
CA MET A 182 -2.05 -2.94 -8.79
C MET A 182 -3.27 -3.76 -9.21
N ARG A 183 -4.48 -3.30 -8.85
CA ARG A 183 -5.75 -3.93 -9.27
C ARG A 183 -5.93 -3.94 -10.79
N LEU A 184 -5.54 -2.85 -11.46
CA LEU A 184 -5.57 -2.76 -12.92
C LEU A 184 -4.75 -3.89 -13.57
N LEU A 185 -3.63 -4.26 -12.94
CA LEU A 185 -2.75 -5.35 -13.37
C LEU A 185 -3.20 -6.74 -12.86
N GLY A 186 -4.38 -6.85 -12.22
CA GLY A 186 -4.91 -8.11 -11.70
C GLY A 186 -4.40 -8.52 -10.32
N VAL A 187 -3.55 -7.71 -9.69
CA VAL A 187 -2.98 -8.02 -8.37
C VAL A 187 -4.04 -7.79 -7.29
N ASP A 188 -4.21 -8.78 -6.39
CA ASP A 188 -5.11 -8.66 -5.22
C ASP A 188 -4.55 -7.62 -4.26
N ALA A 189 -5.14 -6.42 -4.26
CA ALA A 189 -4.71 -5.28 -3.48
C ALA A 189 -5.87 -4.71 -2.67
N ALA A 190 -6.00 -5.12 -1.40
CA ALA A 190 -6.96 -4.55 -0.47
C ALA A 190 -6.56 -3.12 -0.09
N TYR A 191 -7.55 -2.26 0.09
CA TYR A 191 -7.38 -0.85 0.48
C TYR A 191 -8.68 -0.37 1.12
N PHE A 192 -8.56 0.32 2.26
CA PHE A 192 -9.67 0.99 2.93
C PHE A 192 -9.55 2.49 2.66
N SER A 193 -10.63 3.09 2.15
CA SER A 193 -10.69 4.54 1.91
C SER A 193 -10.80 5.34 3.21
N GLU A 194 -11.34 4.72 4.25
CA GLU A 194 -11.39 5.28 5.60
C GLU A 194 -10.20 4.78 6.40
N ASP A 195 -9.64 5.66 7.24
CA ASP A 195 -8.58 5.30 8.15
C ASP A 195 -9.15 4.47 9.31
N ILE A 196 -8.89 3.16 9.27
CA ILE A 196 -9.26 2.21 10.33
C ILE A 196 -8.20 2.13 11.44
N GLY A 197 -7.09 2.86 11.30
CA GLY A 197 -5.96 2.91 12.22
C GLY A 197 -4.96 1.75 12.07
N ASP A 198 -3.71 2.04 12.40
CA ASP A 198 -2.58 1.10 12.33
C ASP A 198 -2.83 -0.26 13.00
N PRO A 199 -3.41 -0.36 14.22
CA PRO A 199 -3.63 -1.66 14.84
C PRO A 199 -4.61 -2.52 14.06
N ALA A 200 -5.66 -1.92 13.49
CA ALA A 200 -6.65 -2.63 12.71
C ALA A 200 -6.08 -3.07 11.36
N LEU A 201 -5.28 -2.22 10.70
CA LEU A 201 -4.56 -2.59 9.48
C LEU A 201 -3.61 -3.77 9.71
N ALA A 202 -2.79 -3.73 10.76
CA ALA A 202 -1.87 -4.81 11.11
C ALA A 202 -2.62 -6.12 11.38
N THR A 203 -3.69 -6.05 12.19
CA THR A 203 -4.55 -7.21 12.51
C THR A 203 -5.20 -7.79 11.25
N TYR A 204 -5.73 -6.94 10.38
CA TYR A 204 -6.34 -7.38 9.11
C TYR A 204 -5.30 -8.02 8.20
N SER A 205 -4.11 -7.43 8.08
CA SER A 205 -3.01 -7.99 7.28
C SER A 205 -2.60 -9.36 7.77
N ALA A 206 -2.51 -9.54 9.09
CA ALA A 206 -2.16 -10.82 9.71
C ALA A 206 -3.23 -11.89 9.45
N ARG A 207 -4.50 -11.55 9.71
CA ARG A 207 -5.63 -12.47 9.57
C ARG A 207 -5.84 -12.93 8.12
N GLU A 208 -5.68 -12.02 7.16
CA GLU A 208 -5.88 -12.32 5.74
C GLU A 208 -4.58 -12.78 5.04
N GLN A 209 -3.48 -12.89 5.78
CA GLN A 209 -2.14 -13.19 5.26
C GLN A 209 -1.78 -12.30 4.06
N ARG A 210 -1.94 -10.99 4.24
CA ARG A 210 -1.60 -9.97 3.23
C ARG A 210 -0.25 -9.34 3.55
N VAL A 211 0.48 -8.98 2.51
CA VAL A 211 1.66 -8.12 2.60
C VAL A 211 1.19 -6.68 2.79
N LEU A 212 1.52 -6.09 3.95
CA LEU A 212 1.20 -4.70 4.24
C LEU A 212 2.19 -3.75 3.56
N LEU A 213 1.71 -2.94 2.61
CA LEU A 213 2.49 -1.88 1.98
C LEU A 213 2.20 -0.57 2.71
N SER A 214 3.26 0.08 3.19
CA SER A 214 3.13 1.39 3.83
C SER A 214 4.37 2.26 3.67
N ARG A 215 4.17 3.56 3.81
CA ARG A 215 5.25 4.55 3.98
C ARG A 215 5.50 4.92 5.43
N ASP A 216 4.74 4.35 6.37
CA ASP A 216 4.90 4.55 7.80
C ASP A 216 5.77 3.44 8.41
N ARG A 217 6.94 3.84 8.92
CA ARG A 217 7.88 2.95 9.61
C ARG A 217 7.32 2.44 10.94
N GLY A 218 6.49 3.24 11.62
CA GLY A 218 5.82 2.85 12.85
C GLY A 218 4.86 1.68 12.63
N LEU A 219 4.09 1.74 11.55
CA LEU A 219 3.18 0.65 11.15
C LEU A 219 3.97 -0.64 10.84
N LEU A 220 5.08 -0.54 10.10
CA LEU A 220 5.90 -1.70 9.69
C LEU A 220 6.76 -2.31 10.82
N ARG A 221 6.91 -1.65 11.97
CA ARG A 221 7.59 -2.19 13.15
C ARG A 221 6.67 -2.96 14.10
N ARG A 222 5.41 -3.19 13.70
CA ARG A 222 4.44 -3.95 14.50
C ARG A 222 4.74 -5.45 14.42
N ARG A 223 4.70 -6.12 15.57
CA ARG A 223 5.03 -7.56 15.69
C ARG A 223 3.95 -8.46 15.12
N GLU A 224 2.73 -7.96 15.01
CA GLU A 224 1.57 -8.74 14.56
C GLU A 224 1.52 -8.90 13.04
N LEU A 225 2.40 -8.24 12.28
CA LEU A 225 2.38 -8.31 10.82
C LEU A 225 2.74 -9.72 10.33
N HIS A 226 1.94 -10.22 9.39
CA HIS A 226 2.28 -11.42 8.63
C HIS A 226 3.48 -11.18 7.71
N ALA A 227 3.41 -10.11 6.92
CA ALA A 227 4.48 -9.62 6.06
C ALA A 227 4.26 -8.11 5.82
N GLY A 228 5.33 -7.38 5.51
CA GLY A 228 5.24 -5.95 5.24
C GLY A 228 6.35 -5.47 4.31
N ALA A 229 6.15 -4.29 3.73
CA ALA A 229 7.07 -3.65 2.82
C ALA A 229 6.96 -2.12 2.90
N TYR A 230 8.11 -1.46 3.01
CA TYR A 230 8.22 -0.01 2.86
C TYR A 230 8.10 0.38 1.39
N VAL A 231 7.27 1.38 1.11
CA VAL A 231 7.16 1.99 -0.23
C VAL A 231 8.05 3.23 -0.30
N TYR A 232 9.08 3.19 -1.12
CA TYR A 232 10.17 4.18 -1.09
C TYR A 232 9.79 5.54 -1.69
N SER A 233 9.07 5.55 -2.81
CA SER A 233 8.73 6.78 -3.55
C SER A 233 7.36 7.36 -3.18
N ASP A 234 7.17 8.68 -3.38
CA ASP A 234 5.86 9.35 -3.37
C ASP A 234 5.21 9.38 -4.75
N ARG A 235 5.97 9.04 -5.79
CA ARG A 235 5.51 9.07 -7.19
C ARG A 235 4.82 7.75 -7.54
N PRO A 236 3.54 7.76 -7.92
CA PRO A 236 2.79 6.54 -8.16
C PRO A 236 3.41 5.58 -9.20
N GLU A 237 4.16 6.08 -10.18
CA GLU A 237 4.84 5.27 -11.19
C GLU A 237 6.01 4.50 -10.57
N GLU A 238 6.82 5.18 -9.75
CA GLU A 238 7.96 4.59 -9.07
C GLU A 238 7.51 3.63 -7.97
N GLN A 239 6.42 3.95 -7.25
CA GLN A 239 5.79 3.05 -6.28
C GLN A 239 5.37 1.72 -6.92
N LEU A 240 4.73 1.78 -8.09
CA LEU A 240 4.29 0.58 -8.79
C LEU A 240 5.50 -0.26 -9.22
N ARG A 241 6.49 0.37 -9.86
CA ARG A 241 7.72 -0.30 -10.27
C ARG A 241 8.45 -0.96 -9.10
N ASP A 242 8.56 -0.25 -7.97
CA ASP A 242 9.21 -0.75 -6.76
C ASP A 242 8.51 -2.01 -6.23
N VAL A 243 7.18 -2.00 -6.13
CA VAL A 243 6.41 -3.16 -5.63
C VAL A 243 6.46 -4.34 -6.60
N LEU A 244 6.32 -4.09 -7.91
CA LEU A 244 6.41 -5.15 -8.92
C LEU A 244 7.81 -5.77 -8.98
N GLY A 245 8.87 -4.95 -8.97
CA GLY A 245 10.25 -5.45 -8.93
C GLY A 245 10.62 -6.10 -7.59
N ARG A 246 9.98 -5.71 -6.49
CA ARG A 246 10.19 -6.34 -5.18
C ARG A 246 9.52 -7.69 -5.07
N PHE A 247 8.28 -7.85 -5.51
CA PHE A 247 7.50 -9.08 -5.22
C PHE A 247 7.22 -9.96 -6.44
N ALA A 248 7.46 -9.45 -7.65
CA ALA A 248 7.16 -10.13 -8.91
C ALA A 248 5.79 -10.87 -8.92
N PRO A 249 4.68 -10.20 -8.55
CA PRO A 249 3.38 -10.86 -8.52
C PRO A 249 2.95 -11.24 -9.95
N VAL A 250 2.20 -12.33 -10.08
CA VAL A 250 1.60 -12.71 -11.37
C VAL A 250 0.66 -11.60 -11.83
N LEU A 251 0.87 -11.12 -13.05
CA LEU A 251 0.05 -10.08 -13.65
C LEU A 251 -1.06 -10.71 -14.50
N ALA A 252 -2.29 -10.29 -14.24
CA ALA A 252 -3.48 -10.68 -14.99
C ALA A 252 -4.35 -9.44 -15.23
N PRO A 253 -3.94 -8.52 -16.12
CA PRO A 253 -4.60 -7.22 -16.26
C PRO A 253 -6.09 -7.34 -16.57
N TRP A 254 -6.86 -6.33 -16.15
CA TRP A 254 -8.30 -6.23 -16.39
C TRP A 254 -9.15 -7.36 -15.78
N THR A 255 -8.62 -8.11 -14.81
CA THR A 255 -9.37 -9.14 -14.06
C THR A 255 -9.95 -8.65 -12.74
N ARG A 256 -9.49 -7.50 -12.22
CA ARG A 256 -9.96 -6.92 -10.95
C ARG A 256 -10.49 -5.51 -11.08
N CYS A 257 -11.51 -5.23 -10.29
CA CYS A 257 -12.13 -3.93 -10.17
C CYS A 257 -11.20 -2.95 -9.47
N THR A 258 -10.81 -1.88 -10.18
CA THR A 258 -9.94 -0.83 -9.62
C THR A 258 -10.55 -0.16 -8.38
N ALA A 259 -11.88 -0.13 -8.26
CA ALA A 259 -12.59 0.48 -7.13
C ALA A 259 -12.64 -0.42 -5.87
N CYS A 260 -13.07 -1.68 -6.01
CA CYS A 260 -13.35 -2.55 -4.86
C CYS A 260 -12.51 -3.84 -4.79
N ASN A 261 -11.59 -4.08 -5.73
CA ASN A 261 -10.75 -5.29 -5.83
C ASN A 261 -11.48 -6.60 -6.22
N GLY A 262 -12.82 -6.56 -6.36
CA GLY A 262 -13.62 -7.71 -6.82
C GLY A 262 -13.34 -8.09 -8.27
N GLU A 263 -13.71 -9.30 -8.65
CA GLU A 263 -13.45 -9.83 -9.99
C GLU A 263 -14.27 -9.11 -11.06
N LEU A 264 -13.68 -9.01 -12.25
CA LEU A 264 -14.32 -8.49 -13.45
C LEU A 264 -14.77 -9.66 -14.33
N LYS A 265 -16.02 -9.59 -14.79
CA LYS A 265 -16.53 -10.43 -15.87
C LYS A 265 -16.66 -9.60 -17.14
N GLU A 266 -16.54 -10.25 -18.29
CA GLU A 266 -16.88 -9.62 -19.57
C GLU A 266 -18.35 -9.17 -19.54
N ALA A 267 -18.59 -7.98 -20.11
CA ALA A 267 -19.91 -7.38 -20.16
C ALA A 267 -20.15 -6.78 -21.53
N THR A 268 -21.33 -7.01 -22.09
CA THR A 268 -21.76 -6.39 -23.35
C THR A 268 -22.56 -5.12 -23.07
N LYS A 269 -22.75 -4.27 -24.09
CA LYS A 269 -23.56 -3.04 -23.94
C LYS A 269 -24.98 -3.36 -23.48
N GLU A 270 -25.55 -4.44 -24.00
CA GLU A 270 -26.90 -4.92 -23.67
C GLU A 270 -26.98 -5.32 -22.19
N SER A 271 -25.92 -5.91 -21.64
CA SER A 271 -25.88 -6.37 -20.24
C SER A 271 -25.85 -5.22 -19.21
N VAL A 272 -25.46 -4.01 -19.63
CA VAL A 272 -25.33 -2.84 -18.74
C VAL A 272 -26.17 -1.63 -19.15
N ALA A 273 -27.00 -1.76 -20.19
CA ALA A 273 -27.81 -0.66 -20.74
C ALA A 273 -28.68 0.02 -19.65
N GLY A 274 -29.24 -0.75 -18.72
CA GLY A 274 -30.04 -0.23 -17.61
C GLY A 274 -29.27 0.55 -16.53
N LEU A 275 -27.93 0.54 -16.57
CA LEU A 275 -27.06 1.25 -15.61
C LEU A 275 -26.38 2.49 -16.21
N LEU A 276 -26.48 2.69 -17.53
CA LEU A 276 -25.91 3.84 -18.22
C LEU A 276 -26.97 4.96 -18.24
N GLU A 277 -26.76 6.04 -17.48
CA GLU A 277 -27.62 7.21 -17.58
C GLU A 277 -27.60 7.77 -19.02
N GLY A 278 -28.80 8.05 -19.54
CA GLY A 278 -29.08 8.35 -20.94
C GLY A 278 -28.19 9.46 -21.50
N GLY A 279 -27.23 9.08 -22.35
CA GLY A 279 -26.26 9.99 -22.97
C GLY A 279 -24.92 9.32 -23.27
N THR A 280 -24.57 8.25 -22.55
CA THR A 280 -23.30 7.50 -22.75
C THR A 280 -23.43 6.34 -23.75
N GLU A 281 -24.65 6.01 -24.18
CA GLU A 281 -24.96 4.79 -24.95
C GLU A 281 -24.38 4.74 -26.37
N ARG A 282 -24.08 5.88 -26.99
CA ARG A 282 -23.85 5.91 -28.45
C ARG A 282 -22.40 5.69 -28.92
N SER A 283 -21.39 5.74 -28.05
CA SER A 283 -19.99 5.78 -28.53
C SER A 283 -18.97 4.93 -27.76
N TYR A 284 -19.34 4.27 -26.67
CA TYR A 284 -18.36 3.54 -25.84
C TYR A 284 -18.63 2.04 -25.79
N ASP A 285 -17.61 1.24 -26.07
CA ASP A 285 -17.64 -0.21 -25.91
C ASP A 285 -17.39 -0.59 -24.45
N VAL A 286 -18.42 -1.09 -23.79
CA VAL A 286 -18.34 -1.71 -22.47
C VAL A 286 -17.58 -3.03 -22.64
N PHE A 287 -16.61 -3.28 -21.77
CA PHE A 287 -15.78 -4.48 -21.86
C PHE A 287 -15.82 -5.33 -20.59
N ALA A 288 -16.18 -4.75 -19.44
CA ALA A 288 -16.23 -5.48 -18.18
C ALA A 288 -17.22 -4.90 -17.17
N GLN A 289 -17.71 -5.75 -16.27
CA GLN A 289 -18.49 -5.37 -15.09
C GLN A 289 -17.93 -6.05 -13.85
N CYS A 290 -17.87 -5.33 -12.73
CA CYS A 290 -17.50 -5.93 -11.46
C CYS A 290 -18.63 -6.80 -10.89
N THR A 291 -18.30 -8.01 -10.44
CA THR A 291 -19.25 -8.94 -9.81
C THR A 291 -19.66 -8.54 -8.39
N ALA A 292 -18.88 -7.66 -7.73
CA ALA A 292 -19.11 -7.26 -6.35
C ALA A 292 -19.80 -5.90 -6.19
N CYS A 293 -19.37 -4.88 -6.95
CA CYS A 293 -19.95 -3.53 -6.88
C CYS A 293 -20.75 -3.13 -8.13
N GLU A 294 -20.92 -4.06 -9.08
CA GLU A 294 -21.72 -3.91 -10.31
C GLU A 294 -21.26 -2.78 -11.25
N ARG A 295 -20.14 -2.12 -10.93
CA ARG A 295 -19.60 -1.00 -11.69
C ARG A 295 -19.21 -1.45 -13.11
N PRO A 296 -19.75 -0.80 -14.16
CA PRO A 296 -19.35 -1.06 -15.54
C PRO A 296 -18.04 -0.34 -15.89
N TYR A 297 -17.26 -0.92 -16.80
CA TYR A 297 -16.04 -0.38 -17.38
C TYR A 297 -16.15 -0.35 -18.90
N TRP A 298 -15.79 0.79 -19.50
CA TRP A 298 -15.87 1.02 -20.94
C TRP A 298 -14.59 1.63 -21.50
N ARG A 299 -14.33 1.38 -22.79
CA ARG A 299 -13.15 1.87 -23.50
C ARG A 299 -13.39 3.32 -23.93
N GLY A 300 -12.68 4.27 -23.32
CA GLY A 300 -12.70 5.69 -23.68
C GLY A 300 -11.34 6.37 -23.44
N ALA A 301 -11.29 7.71 -23.41
CA ALA A 301 -10.02 8.43 -23.21
C ALA A 301 -9.30 8.04 -21.89
N HIS A 302 -10.05 7.74 -20.82
CA HIS A 302 -9.48 7.24 -19.57
C HIS A 302 -8.85 5.85 -19.73
N HIS A 303 -9.44 4.99 -20.56
CA HIS A 303 -8.92 3.66 -20.85
C HIS A 303 -7.56 3.72 -21.54
N ALA A 304 -7.35 4.63 -22.49
CA ALA A 304 -6.06 4.77 -23.18
C ALA A 304 -4.89 5.03 -22.22
N ARG A 305 -5.09 5.90 -21.22
CA ARG A 305 -4.07 6.16 -20.18
C ARG A 305 -3.82 4.95 -19.27
N LEU A 306 -4.87 4.20 -18.94
CA LEU A 306 -4.73 2.98 -18.13
C LEU A 306 -4.03 1.87 -18.93
N ALA A 307 -4.32 1.75 -20.23
CA ALA A 307 -3.66 0.80 -21.12
C ALA A 307 -2.15 1.05 -21.18
N GLN A 308 -1.70 2.30 -21.24
CA GLN A 308 -0.27 2.63 -21.17
C GLN A 308 0.40 2.14 -19.88
N VAL A 309 -0.29 2.20 -18.74
CA VAL A 309 0.23 1.67 -17.47
C VAL A 309 0.36 0.15 -17.53
N VAL A 310 -0.64 -0.53 -18.11
CA VAL A 310 -0.63 -1.99 -18.30
C VAL A 310 0.49 -2.42 -19.24
N GLU A 311 0.57 -1.79 -20.42
CA GLU A 311 1.59 -2.07 -21.43
C GLU A 311 3.00 -1.87 -20.87
N ALA A 312 3.25 -0.76 -20.17
CA ALA A 312 4.55 -0.50 -19.55
C ALA A 312 4.90 -1.55 -18.48
N ALA A 313 3.94 -1.95 -17.64
CA ALA A 313 4.17 -2.94 -16.60
C ALA A 313 4.41 -4.33 -17.18
N LEU A 314 3.64 -4.76 -18.19
CA LEU A 314 3.85 -6.05 -18.86
C LEU A 314 5.16 -6.09 -19.64
N ALA A 315 5.56 -4.99 -20.27
CA ALA A 315 6.84 -4.93 -20.99
C ALA A 315 8.05 -5.07 -20.04
N GLU A 316 7.93 -4.60 -18.79
CA GLU A 316 9.01 -4.61 -17.81
C GLU A 316 8.99 -5.84 -16.89
N PHE A 317 7.80 -6.38 -16.57
CA PHE A 317 7.60 -7.42 -15.54
C PHE A 317 6.73 -8.61 -15.98
N GLY A 318 6.25 -8.63 -17.22
CA GLY A 318 5.35 -9.67 -17.76
C GLY A 318 6.06 -10.82 -18.47
#